data_AF-A0A5N4EDD4-F1
#
_entry.id   AF-A0A5N4EDD4-F1
#
_cell.length_a   1.000
_cell.length_b   1.000
_cell.length_c   1.000
_cell.angle_alpha   90.00
_cell.angle_beta   90.00
_cell.angle_gamma   90.00
#
_symmetry.space_group_name_H-M   'P 1'
#
loop_
_entity.id
_entity.type
_entity.pdbx_description
1 polymer ?
#
loop_
_entity_poly.entity_id
_entity_poly.type
_entity_poly.pdbx_seq_one_letter_code
_entity_poly.pdbx_strand_id
1 'polypeptide(L)'
;MLEDEEEEDDKDDKTSRKEELLEHLNHLKVELSQLRIAKVTGSMWSKLSKTGAVSQSITLVLTIINQTQKENLRKFYKPQDLLPKKPCTLYRRLSKQNVNLKTMKKLLKAQPWRTHCGNTRNRLVIFDICLTMTLQFHGNKCLKY
;
A
#
# COMPACT_ATOMS: atom_id res chain seq x y z
N MET A 1 29.57 -27.15 -17.87
CA MET A 1 30.45 -27.63 -16.78
C MET A 1 31.06 -26.38 -16.18
N LEU A 2 30.72 -26.09 -14.92
CA LEU A 2 31.18 -24.96 -14.09
C LEU A 2 30.61 -23.61 -14.57
N GLU A 3 29.87 -22.83 -13.79
CA GLU A 3 29.88 -22.60 -12.34
C GLU A 3 28.44 -22.61 -11.78
N ASP A 4 28.12 -23.61 -10.95
CA ASP A 4 27.06 -23.50 -9.94
C ASP A 4 27.80 -23.39 -8.61
N GLU A 5 28.44 -22.25 -8.36
CA GLU A 5 29.02 -21.95 -7.05
C GLU A 5 27.89 -21.60 -6.07
N GLU A 6 27.65 -22.56 -5.18
CA GLU A 6 27.26 -22.43 -3.78
C GLU A 6 26.48 -21.16 -3.39
N GLU A 7 25.16 -21.32 -3.25
CA GLU A 7 24.32 -20.47 -2.39
C GLU A 7 23.73 -21.36 -1.28
N GLU A 8 24.57 -21.93 -0.40
CA GLU A 8 24.15 -22.86 0.66
C GLU A 8 24.04 -22.28 2.08
N ASP A 9 24.45 -21.03 2.36
CA ASP A 9 24.62 -20.58 3.75
C ASP A 9 23.36 -20.01 4.47
N ASP A 10 22.21 -19.82 3.80
CA ASP A 10 21.05 -19.12 4.40
C ASP A 10 19.77 -20.00 4.52
N LYS A 11 19.94 -21.32 4.36
CA LYS A 11 18.86 -22.32 4.29
C LYS A 11 18.58 -22.99 5.64
N ASP A 12 19.58 -23.11 6.49
CA ASP A 12 19.50 -23.89 7.74
C ASP A 12 18.65 -23.19 8.81
N ASP A 13 18.79 -21.87 8.95
CA ASP A 13 18.03 -21.09 9.93
C ASP A 13 16.52 -21.02 9.63
N LYS A 14 16.13 -21.05 8.37
CA LYS A 14 14.70 -20.96 7.98
C LYS A 14 14.01 -22.32 8.03
N THR A 15 14.77 -23.40 7.88
CA THR A 15 14.26 -24.77 7.90
C THR A 15 14.08 -25.25 9.33
N SER A 16 15.10 -25.05 10.17
CA SER A 16 15.05 -25.30 11.63
C SER A 16 13.87 -24.60 12.32
N ARG A 17 13.67 -23.30 12.07
CA ARG A 17 12.53 -22.54 12.63
C ARG A 17 11.15 -23.09 12.26
N LYS A 18 11.00 -23.69 11.07
CA LYS A 18 9.73 -24.31 10.66
C LYS A 18 9.52 -25.64 11.37
N GLU A 19 10.56 -26.44 11.49
CA GLU A 19 10.51 -27.74 12.15
C GLU A 19 10.20 -27.58 13.64
N GLU A 20 10.82 -26.62 14.32
CA GLU A 20 10.52 -26.26 15.72
C GLU A 20 9.04 -25.88 15.93
N LEU A 21 8.48 -25.06 15.03
CA LEU A 21 7.07 -24.66 15.10
C LEU A 21 6.13 -25.85 14.87
N LEU A 22 6.50 -26.79 14.01
CA LEU A 22 5.73 -28.01 13.75
C LEU A 22 5.75 -28.95 14.95
N GLU A 23 6.91 -29.10 15.60
CA GLU A 23 7.04 -29.93 16.80
C GLU A 23 6.24 -29.35 17.97
N HIS A 24 6.34 -28.04 18.19
CA HIS A 24 5.53 -27.35 19.21
C HIS A 24 4.02 -27.52 18.93
N LEU A 25 3.61 -27.46 17.67
CA LEU A 25 2.23 -27.68 17.27
C LEU A 25 1.75 -29.11 17.55
N ASN A 26 2.61 -30.11 17.35
CA ASN A 26 2.29 -31.51 17.67
C ASN A 26 2.13 -31.71 19.19
N HIS A 27 3.02 -31.14 19.99
CA HIS A 27 2.91 -31.16 21.46
C HIS A 27 1.57 -30.58 21.94
N LEU A 28 1.19 -29.40 21.45
CA LEU A 28 -0.08 -28.74 21.81
C LEU A 28 -1.31 -29.55 21.39
N LYS A 29 -1.26 -30.23 20.25
CA LYS A 29 -2.36 -31.12 19.79
C LYS A 29 -2.54 -32.33 20.70
N VAL A 30 -1.44 -32.93 21.17
CA VAL A 30 -1.47 -34.04 22.13
C VAL A 30 -2.05 -33.58 23.47
N GLU A 31 -1.63 -32.41 23.97
CA GLU A 31 -2.20 -31.85 25.20
C GLU A 31 -3.72 -31.59 25.05
N LEU A 32 -4.13 -31.02 23.92
CA LEU A 32 -5.54 -30.75 23.64
C LEU A 32 -6.39 -32.03 23.56
N SER A 33 -5.86 -33.12 22.98
CA SER A 33 -6.59 -34.39 22.91
C SER A 33 -6.76 -35.02 24.30
N GLN A 34 -5.73 -34.94 25.15
CA GLN A 34 -5.80 -35.38 26.54
C GLN A 34 -6.83 -34.57 27.35
N LEU A 35 -6.88 -33.25 27.17
CA LEU A 35 -7.87 -32.39 27.83
C LEU A 35 -9.31 -32.70 27.38
N ARG A 36 -9.50 -33.08 26.10
CA ARG A 36 -10.82 -33.50 25.59
C ARG A 36 -11.28 -34.81 26.23
N ILE A 37 -10.40 -35.80 26.39
CA ILE A 37 -10.71 -37.04 27.11
C ILE A 37 -11.08 -36.72 28.56
N ALA A 38 -10.25 -35.91 29.23
CA ALA A 38 -10.48 -35.51 30.62
C ALA A 38 -11.81 -34.76 30.83
N LYS A 39 -12.29 -34.03 29.82
CA LYS A 39 -13.62 -33.40 29.83
C LYS A 39 -14.75 -34.43 29.84
N VAL A 40 -14.63 -35.48 29.02
CA VAL A 40 -15.63 -36.56 28.92
C VAL A 40 -15.68 -37.37 30.22
N THR A 41 -14.53 -37.61 30.86
CA THR A 41 -14.44 -38.35 32.13
C THR A 41 -14.88 -37.53 33.35
N GLY A 42 -15.29 -36.26 33.18
CA GLY A 42 -15.75 -35.42 34.29
C GLY A 42 -14.63 -34.98 35.24
N SER A 43 -13.43 -34.70 34.72
CA SER A 43 -12.27 -34.30 35.53
C SER A 43 -12.37 -32.89 36.13
N MET A 44 -11.43 -32.57 37.02
CA MET A 44 -11.36 -31.30 37.76
C MET A 44 -11.34 -30.06 36.85
N TRP A 45 -12.14 -29.06 37.21
CA TRP A 45 -12.32 -27.80 36.48
C TRP A 45 -11.03 -27.04 36.18
N SER A 46 -10.04 -27.08 37.08
CA SER A 46 -8.74 -26.44 36.90
C SER A 46 -7.89 -27.03 35.77
N LYS A 47 -8.16 -28.27 35.34
CA LYS A 47 -7.56 -28.85 34.13
C LYS A 47 -8.29 -28.36 32.87
N LEU A 48 -9.61 -28.19 32.93
CA LEU A 48 -10.45 -27.76 31.81
C LEU A 48 -10.26 -26.29 31.45
N SER A 49 -9.90 -25.43 32.41
CA SER A 49 -9.59 -24.03 32.14
C SER A 49 -8.45 -23.83 31.12
N LYS A 50 -7.54 -24.81 31.00
CA LYS A 50 -6.43 -24.78 30.03
C LYS A 50 -6.87 -24.95 28.57
N THR A 51 -8.05 -25.52 28.30
CA THR A 51 -8.51 -25.83 26.93
C THR A 51 -8.58 -24.59 26.03
N GLY A 52 -9.03 -23.45 26.57
CA GLY A 52 -9.10 -22.19 25.83
C GLY A 52 -7.70 -21.67 25.46
N ALA A 53 -6.79 -21.66 26.43
CA ALA A 53 -5.41 -21.21 26.23
C ALA A 53 -4.66 -22.07 25.19
N VAL A 54 -4.79 -23.40 25.27
CA VAL A 54 -4.16 -24.33 24.30
C VAL A 54 -4.75 -24.17 22.90
N SER A 55 -6.05 -23.90 22.77
CA SER A 55 -6.68 -23.67 21.45
C SER A 55 -6.19 -22.36 20.82
N GLN A 56 -5.99 -21.33 21.64
CA GLN A 56 -5.44 -20.05 21.19
C GLN A 56 -3.97 -20.21 20.77
N SER A 57 -3.15 -20.92 21.54
CA SER A 57 -1.74 -21.16 21.17
C SER A 57 -1.61 -21.94 19.85
N ILE A 58 -2.41 -22.99 19.62
CA ILE A 58 -2.45 -23.71 18.33
C ILE A 58 -2.78 -22.77 17.18
N THR A 59 -3.80 -21.92 17.38
CA THR A 59 -4.23 -20.94 16.36
C THR A 59 -3.12 -19.96 16.03
N LEU A 60 -2.40 -19.46 17.04
CA LEU A 60 -1.26 -18.55 16.86
C LEU A 60 -0.12 -19.22 16.08
N VAL A 61 0.28 -20.44 16.44
CA VAL A 61 1.36 -21.18 15.75
C VAL A 61 0.99 -21.43 14.28
N LEU A 62 -0.24 -21.90 13.99
CA LEU A 62 -0.72 -22.06 12.63
C LEU A 62 -0.75 -20.73 11.86
N THR A 63 -1.09 -19.63 12.53
CA THR A 63 -1.10 -18.30 11.91
C THR A 63 0.32 -17.88 11.49
N ILE A 64 1.33 -18.09 12.35
CA ILE A 64 2.73 -17.79 12.04
C ILE A 64 3.23 -18.64 10.86
N ILE A 65 2.95 -19.95 10.86
CA ILE A 65 3.31 -20.86 9.77
C ILE A 65 2.66 -20.38 8.45
N ASN A 66 1.37 -20.07 8.47
CA ASN A 66 0.66 -19.61 7.28
C ASN A 66 1.15 -18.24 6.79
N GLN A 67 1.51 -17.33 7.69
CA GLN A 67 2.07 -16.02 7.34
C GLN A 67 3.41 -16.17 6.63
N THR A 68 4.34 -16.93 7.22
CA THR A 68 5.67 -17.17 6.66
C THR A 68 5.61 -17.90 5.32
N GLN A 69 4.73 -18.90 5.18
CA GLN A 69 4.50 -19.58 3.90
C GLN A 69 3.99 -18.62 2.82
N LYS A 70 2.99 -17.79 3.14
CA LYS A 70 2.44 -16.81 2.19
C LYS A 70 3.45 -15.73 1.80
N GLU A 71 4.29 -15.29 2.73
CA GLU A 71 5.33 -14.31 2.45
C GLU A 71 6.39 -14.89 1.49
N ASN A 72 6.83 -16.12 1.73
CA ASN A 72 7.75 -16.82 0.83
C ASN A 72 7.14 -16.96 -0.57
N LEU A 73 5.88 -17.38 -0.67
CA LEU A 73 5.20 -17.49 -1.97
C LEU A 73 5.11 -16.15 -2.72
N ARG A 74 4.94 -15.02 -2.02
CA ARG A 74 4.91 -13.68 -2.62
C ARG A 74 6.27 -13.22 -3.14
N LYS A 75 7.37 -13.71 -2.55
CA LYS A 75 8.74 -13.39 -2.99
C LYS A 75 9.07 -14.09 -4.30
N PHE A 76 8.73 -15.36 -4.43
CA PHE A 76 9.08 -16.18 -5.60
C PHE A 76 8.03 -16.15 -6.72
N TYR A 77 6.74 -16.04 -6.40
CA TYR A 77 5.66 -16.16 -7.37
C TYR A 77 4.59 -15.07 -7.22
N LYS A 78 3.75 -14.92 -8.25
CA LYS A 78 2.51 -14.12 -8.20
C LYS A 78 1.27 -15.02 -8.27
N PRO A 79 0.98 -15.83 -7.24
CA PRO A 79 -0.17 -16.71 -7.25
C PRO A 79 -1.48 -15.92 -7.20
N GLN A 80 -2.48 -16.38 -7.95
CA GLN A 80 -3.79 -15.71 -8.08
C GLN A 80 -4.49 -15.50 -6.72
N ASP A 81 -4.33 -16.44 -5.79
CA ASP A 81 -5.00 -16.42 -4.48
C ASP A 81 -4.43 -15.40 -3.50
N LEU A 82 -3.15 -15.03 -3.64
CA LEU A 82 -2.51 -14.03 -2.76
C LEU A 82 -2.62 -12.60 -3.30
N LEU A 83 -3.24 -12.42 -4.47
CA LEU A 83 -3.49 -11.10 -5.02
C LEU A 83 -4.43 -10.31 -4.09
N PRO A 84 -4.21 -8.99 -3.96
CA PRO A 84 -5.13 -8.15 -3.20
C PRO A 84 -6.53 -8.21 -3.83
N LYS A 85 -7.53 -8.55 -3.01
CA LYS A 85 -8.92 -8.57 -3.45
C LYS A 85 -9.39 -7.15 -3.70
N LYS A 86 -9.68 -6.84 -4.96
CA LYS A 86 -10.32 -5.57 -5.36
C LYS A 86 -11.81 -5.81 -5.63
N PRO A 87 -12.68 -4.79 -5.51
CA PRO A 87 -14.06 -4.89 -6.00
C PRO A 87 -14.10 -5.20 -7.50
N CYS A 88 -15.09 -5.97 -7.95
CA CYS A 88 -15.27 -6.35 -9.36
C CYS A 88 -15.31 -5.14 -10.31
N THR A 89 -15.85 -4.02 -9.85
CA THR A 89 -15.91 -2.75 -10.61
C THR A 89 -14.52 -2.21 -10.97
N LEU A 90 -13.52 -2.39 -10.10
CA LEU A 90 -12.14 -1.97 -10.40
C LEU A 90 -11.46 -2.85 -11.44
N TYR A 91 -11.79 -4.14 -11.51
CA TYR A 91 -11.27 -5.03 -12.57
C TYR A 91 -11.90 -4.74 -13.93
N ARG A 92 -13.17 -4.31 -13.98
CA ARG A 92 -13.86 -3.94 -15.22
C ARG A 92 -13.48 -2.55 -15.74
N ARG A 93 -13.06 -1.64 -14.85
CA ARG A 93 -12.64 -0.28 -15.21
C ARG A 93 -11.33 -0.30 -16.01
N LEU A 94 -11.23 0.55 -17.02
CA LEU A 94 -9.99 0.77 -17.76
C LEU A 94 -8.86 1.32 -16.85
N SER A 95 -7.62 0.91 -17.11
CA SER A 95 -6.42 1.49 -16.47
C SER A 95 -6.35 3.00 -16.71
N LYS A 96 -5.81 3.75 -15.74
CA LYS A 96 -5.66 5.22 -15.83
C LYS A 96 -4.93 5.65 -17.10
N GLN A 97 -3.91 4.89 -17.50
CA GLN A 97 -3.18 5.12 -18.74
C GLN A 97 -4.13 5.03 -19.95
N ASN A 98 -4.91 3.96 -20.04
CA ASN A 98 -5.86 3.73 -21.12
C ASN A 98 -6.99 4.76 -21.17
N VAL A 99 -7.48 5.22 -20.02
CA VAL A 99 -8.47 6.30 -19.94
C VAL A 99 -7.92 7.62 -20.49
N ASN A 100 -6.64 7.90 -20.25
CA ASN A 100 -5.98 9.12 -20.68
C ASN A 100 -5.36 9.05 -22.08
N LEU A 101 -5.31 7.86 -22.70
CA LEU A 101 -4.82 7.71 -24.07
C LEU A 101 -5.71 8.50 -25.03
N LYS A 102 -5.11 9.49 -25.69
CA LYS A 102 -5.75 10.32 -26.71
C LYS A 102 -5.16 9.97 -28.07
N THR A 103 -6.00 9.91 -29.10
CA THR A 103 -5.53 9.74 -30.48
C THR A 103 -4.76 10.97 -30.94
N MET A 104 -3.85 10.80 -31.92
CA MET A 104 -3.04 11.89 -32.47
C MET A 104 -3.89 13.08 -32.93
N LYS A 105 -5.03 12.81 -33.58
CA LYS A 105 -5.99 13.85 -34.00
C LYS A 105 -6.54 14.65 -32.80
N LYS A 106 -6.88 13.97 -31.71
CA LYS A 106 -7.45 14.59 -30.50
C LYS A 106 -6.38 15.37 -29.72
N LEU A 107 -5.13 14.90 -29.73
CA LEU A 107 -3.98 15.63 -29.20
C LEU A 107 -3.73 16.90 -30.00
N LEU A 108 -3.63 16.80 -31.33
CA LEU A 108 -3.40 17.95 -32.21
C LEU A 108 -4.47 19.04 -32.05
N LYS A 109 -5.73 18.64 -31.87
CA LYS A 109 -6.85 19.57 -31.63
C LYS A 109 -6.86 20.17 -30.21
N ALA A 110 -6.31 19.43 -29.23
CA ALA A 110 -6.17 19.90 -27.86
C ALA A 110 -4.88 20.71 -27.64
N GLN A 111 -3.96 20.72 -28.62
CA GLN A 111 -2.83 21.64 -28.60
C GLN A 111 -3.41 23.06 -28.52
N PRO A 112 -3.04 23.85 -27.50
CA PRO A 112 -3.39 25.25 -27.53
C PRO A 112 -2.84 25.83 -28.83
N TRP A 113 -3.64 26.68 -29.50
CA TRP A 113 -3.13 27.51 -30.57
C TRP A 113 -1.83 28.11 -30.05
N ARG A 114 -0.72 27.98 -30.80
CA ARG A 114 0.47 28.77 -30.47
C ARG A 114 -0.03 30.21 -30.45
N THR A 115 -0.18 30.79 -29.26
CA THR A 115 -0.22 32.22 -29.16
C THR A 115 1.11 32.62 -29.74
N HIS A 116 1.10 33.12 -30.97
CA HIS A 116 2.17 34.00 -31.37
C HIS A 116 2.16 35.08 -30.30
N CYS A 117 3.09 35.00 -29.35
CA CYS A 117 3.73 36.19 -28.84
C CYS A 117 4.43 36.82 -30.06
N GLY A 118 3.61 37.37 -30.95
CA GLY A 118 3.98 38.53 -31.72
C GLY A 118 4.36 39.54 -30.67
N ASN A 119 5.66 39.73 -30.55
CA ASN A 119 6.32 40.78 -29.82
C ASN A 119 5.49 42.07 -29.93
N THR A 120 4.63 42.33 -28.96
CA THR A 120 4.04 43.65 -28.75
C THR A 120 4.60 44.16 -27.44
N ARG A 121 5.86 44.60 -27.54
CA ARG A 121 6.53 45.44 -26.56
C ARG A 121 5.81 46.78 -26.31
N ASN A 122 4.60 46.99 -26.83
CA ASN A 122 3.79 48.21 -26.76
C ASN A 122 2.28 47.88 -26.69
N ARG A 123 1.80 47.27 -25.61
CA ARG A 123 0.35 47.17 -25.34
C ARG A 123 0.00 47.31 -23.86
N LEU A 124 0.61 48.30 -23.20
CA LEU A 124 0.19 48.86 -21.91
C LEU A 124 1.02 50.12 -21.67
N VAL A 125 0.69 51.23 -22.34
CA VAL A 125 1.15 52.57 -21.91
C VAL A 125 0.34 53.75 -22.48
N ILE A 126 -0.63 53.56 -23.39
CA ILE A 126 -1.30 54.71 -24.03
C ILE A 126 -2.63 55.09 -23.38
N PHE A 127 -3.23 54.26 -22.53
CA PHE A 127 -4.49 54.62 -21.84
C PHE A 127 -4.35 55.02 -20.37
N ASP A 128 -3.19 54.80 -19.73
CA ASP A 128 -3.00 55.09 -18.29
C ASP A 128 -2.30 56.43 -17.98
N ILE A 129 -1.84 57.18 -19.00
CA ILE A 129 -1.14 58.47 -18.78
C ILE A 129 -2.11 59.68 -18.83
N CYS A 130 -3.30 59.53 -19.43
CA CYS A 130 -4.22 60.66 -19.61
C CYS A 130 -5.06 61.00 -18.36
N LEU A 131 -5.13 60.10 -17.36
CA LEU A 131 -5.91 60.34 -16.13
C LEU A 131 -5.09 60.95 -14.98
N THR A 132 -3.76 61.00 -15.08
CA THR A 132 -2.88 61.50 -14.02
C THR A 132 -2.44 62.96 -14.19
N MET A 133 -2.80 63.63 -15.31
CA MET A 133 -2.37 65.01 -15.60
C MET A 133 -3.43 66.12 -15.39
N THR A 134 -4.64 65.81 -14.90
CA THR A 134 -5.67 66.84 -14.62
C THR A 134 -5.94 67.12 -13.14
N LEU A 135 -5.14 66.56 -12.23
CA LEU A 135 -5.32 66.73 -10.78
C LEU A 135 -4.05 67.20 -10.08
N GLN A 136 -3.48 68.31 -10.55
CA GLN A 136 -2.44 69.00 -9.79
C GLN A 136 -2.37 70.50 -10.09
N PHE A 137 -3.35 71.27 -9.60
CA PHE A 137 -3.09 72.67 -9.24
C PHE A 137 -3.89 73.07 -7.99
N HIS A 138 -3.17 73.77 -7.11
CA HIS A 138 -3.55 74.37 -5.84
C HIS A 138 -3.74 73.48 -4.61
N GLY A 139 -2.81 73.63 -3.67
CA GLY A 139 -3.23 73.99 -2.30
C GLY A 139 -2.69 73.12 -1.19
N ASN A 140 -1.47 73.43 -0.75
CA ASN A 140 -0.99 73.17 0.62
C ASN A 140 -2.10 73.37 1.66
N LYS A 141 -2.22 72.46 2.63
CA LYS A 141 -1.94 72.75 4.05
C LYS A 141 -2.27 71.56 4.97
N CYS A 142 -1.28 71.26 5.81
CA CYS A 142 -1.41 70.92 7.24
C CYS A 142 -2.04 69.56 7.59
N LEU A 143 -1.64 68.88 8.65
CA LEU A 143 -0.49 68.80 9.55
C LEU A 143 -0.97 67.74 10.56
N LYS A 144 -0.09 66.89 11.08
CA LYS A 144 -0.06 66.37 12.47
C LYS A 144 -1.43 66.10 13.15
N TYR A 145 -1.69 64.85 13.53
CA TYR A 145 -1.21 64.21 14.77
C TYR A 145 -1.25 62.69 14.59
#